data_AF-G0P504-F1
#
_entry.id   AF-G0P504-F1
#
_cell.length_a   1.000
_cell.length_b   1.000
_cell.length_c   1.000
_cell.angle_alpha   90.00
_cell.angle_beta   90.00
_cell.angle_gamma   90.00
#
_symmetry.space_group_name_H-M   'P 1'
#
loop_
_entity.id
_entity.type
_entity.pdbx_description
1 polymer ?
#
loop_
_entity_poly.entity_id
_entity_poly.type
_entity_poly.pdbx_seq_one_letter_code
_entity_poly.pdbx_strand_id
1 'polypeptide(L)'
;MVNVPEKHRYSDESSFILENLNLANDLRFKILRKMSESETSDVGSDVESESEFIKRQTEQEKLFKDFCEWREKSEKAFDELFEKYRQRDGVESTLLQLSKMVKKKEKKLERREKTFAEMADGQRMEIAEIKDDIKMMGEIMKVKQSEKGQLDQEAKVLRKRWKDVCRHQNKLEEELNSVYEKPKRSEKNADENAK
;
A
#
# COMPACT_ATOMS: atom_id res chain seq x y z
N MET A 1 -12.35 6.55 -35.21
CA MET A 1 -12.77 5.78 -34.03
C MET A 1 -11.74 6.01 -32.94
N VAL A 2 -12.14 6.70 -31.86
CA VAL A 2 -11.24 7.02 -30.73
C VAL A 2 -11.34 5.86 -29.75
N ASN A 3 -10.24 5.14 -29.59
CA ASN A 3 -10.13 4.09 -28.59
C ASN A 3 -10.08 4.78 -27.22
N VAL A 4 -11.21 4.81 -26.52
CA VAL A 4 -11.29 5.25 -25.13
C VAL A 4 -10.71 4.10 -24.29
N PRO A 5 -9.63 4.29 -23.51
CA PRO A 5 -9.21 3.29 -22.55
C PRO A 5 -10.20 3.36 -21.38
N GLU A 6 -11.22 2.54 -21.48
CA GLU A 6 -12.11 2.16 -20.40
C GLU A 6 -11.32 1.29 -19.40
N LYS A 7 -11.66 1.43 -18.11
CA LYS A 7 -11.02 0.89 -16.90
C LYS A 7 -9.88 1.75 -16.37
N HIS A 8 -10.21 2.52 -15.32
CA HIS A 8 -9.30 2.71 -14.19
C HIS A 8 -8.81 1.33 -13.73
N ARG A 9 -7.70 0.86 -14.32
CA ARG A 9 -6.84 -0.10 -13.63
C ARG A 9 -6.33 0.66 -12.41
N TYR A 10 -6.84 0.32 -11.24
CA TYR A 10 -6.01 0.41 -10.05
C TYR A 10 -4.66 -0.19 -10.44
N SER A 11 -3.58 0.58 -10.29
CA SER A 11 -2.25 0.05 -10.61
C SER A 11 -2.06 -1.27 -9.84
N ASP A 12 -1.25 -2.19 -10.36
CA ASP A 12 -0.91 -3.45 -9.66
C ASP A 12 -0.46 -3.18 -8.20
N GLU A 13 0.05 -1.96 -7.95
CA GLU A 13 0.46 -1.47 -6.63
C GLU A 13 -0.73 -1.15 -5.71
N SER A 14 -1.80 -0.55 -6.22
CA SER A 14 -3.02 -0.30 -5.41
C SER A 14 -3.71 -1.61 -5.03
N SER A 15 -3.70 -2.59 -5.94
CA SER A 15 -4.22 -3.94 -5.67
C SER A 15 -3.38 -4.65 -4.61
N PHE A 16 -2.04 -4.58 -4.70
CA PHE A 16 -1.13 -5.13 -3.68
C PHE A 16 -1.38 -4.50 -2.30
N ILE A 17 -1.60 -3.20 -2.23
CA ILE A 17 -1.84 -2.48 -0.97
C ILE A 17 -3.19 -2.88 -0.34
N LEU A 18 -4.26 -2.95 -1.14
CA LEU A 18 -5.59 -3.41 -0.70
C LEU A 18 -5.59 -4.87 -0.25
N GLU A 19 -4.86 -5.73 -0.95
CA GLU A 19 -4.73 -7.16 -0.61
C GLU A 19 -4.06 -7.35 0.75
N ASN A 20 -2.96 -6.63 1.01
CA ASN A 20 -2.28 -6.70 2.31
C ASN A 20 -3.12 -6.10 3.45
N LEU A 21 -3.95 -5.08 3.17
CA LEU A 21 -4.87 -4.53 4.17
C LEU A 21 -5.97 -5.54 4.56
N ASN A 22 -6.47 -6.29 3.59
CA ASN A 22 -7.45 -7.36 3.84
C ASN A 22 -6.84 -8.50 4.65
N LEU A 23 -5.59 -8.89 4.36
CA LEU A 23 -4.83 -9.86 5.15
C LEU A 23 -4.61 -9.40 6.61
N ALA A 24 -4.28 -8.12 6.82
CA ALA A 24 -4.16 -7.54 8.16
C ALA A 24 -5.47 -7.60 8.96
N ASN A 25 -6.60 -7.29 8.31
CA ASN A 25 -7.92 -7.39 8.92
C ASN A 25 -8.33 -8.84 9.21
N ASP A 26 -7.98 -9.80 8.35
CA ASP A 26 -8.24 -11.22 8.59
C ASP A 26 -7.51 -11.73 9.84
N LEU A 27 -6.22 -11.38 10.00
CA LEU A 27 -5.46 -11.74 11.20
C LEU A 27 -6.08 -11.16 12.47
N ARG A 28 -6.56 -9.90 12.41
CA ARG A 28 -7.28 -9.27 13.54
C ARG A 28 -8.50 -10.09 13.96
N PHE A 29 -9.33 -10.51 12.99
CA PHE A 29 -10.53 -11.30 13.29
C PHE A 29 -10.17 -12.68 13.85
N LYS A 30 -9.11 -13.32 13.36
CA LYS A 30 -8.60 -14.59 13.90
C LYS A 30 -8.15 -14.46 15.35
N ILE A 31 -7.38 -13.42 15.70
CA ILE A 31 -6.92 -13.18 17.07
C ILE A 31 -8.09 -12.93 18.01
N LEU A 32 -9.00 -12.01 17.64
CA LEU A 32 -10.19 -11.70 18.45
C LEU A 32 -11.08 -12.92 18.65
N ARG A 33 -11.25 -13.76 17.62
CA ARG A 33 -12.00 -15.01 17.71
C ARG A 33 -11.34 -16.00 18.67
N LYS A 34 -10.03 -16.24 18.53
CA LYS A 34 -9.30 -17.19 19.40
C LYS A 34 -9.33 -16.76 20.87
N MET A 35 -9.22 -15.46 21.15
CA MET A 35 -9.37 -14.93 22.52
C MET A 35 -10.78 -15.15 23.07
N SER A 36 -11.82 -14.89 22.27
CA SER A 36 -13.21 -15.13 22.68
C SER A 36 -13.51 -16.62 22.90
N GLU A 37 -12.93 -17.51 22.10
CA GLU A 37 -13.10 -18.96 22.24
C GLU A 37 -12.44 -19.48 23.54
N SER A 38 -11.28 -18.94 23.93
CA SER A 38 -10.61 -19.31 25.18
C SER A 38 -11.35 -18.91 26.45
N GLU A 39 -12.23 -17.90 26.40
CA GLU A 39 -13.09 -17.50 27.54
C GLU A 39 -14.32 -18.39 27.70
N THR A 40 -14.70 -19.12 26.65
CA THR A 40 -15.93 -19.94 26.61
C THR A 40 -15.70 -21.46 26.73
N SER A 41 -14.44 -21.88 26.80
CA SER A 41 -14.06 -23.29 26.99
C SER A 41 -14.29 -23.73 28.43
N ASP A 42 -15.53 -24.10 28.73
CA ASP A 42 -15.93 -24.76 29.97
C ASP A 42 -15.34 -26.19 30.04
N VAL A 43 -14.35 -26.35 30.92
CA VAL A 43 -13.94 -27.56 31.66
C VAL A 43 -14.19 -28.91 30.96
N GLY A 44 -13.29 -29.28 30.05
CA GLY A 44 -13.00 -30.68 29.70
C GLY A 44 -11.83 -31.19 30.53
N SER A 45 -11.98 -32.35 31.17
CA SER A 45 -11.15 -32.91 32.24
C SER A 45 -9.69 -33.24 31.89
N ASP A 46 -8.84 -32.22 31.73
CA ASP A 46 -7.39 -32.36 31.89
C ASP A 46 -6.95 -31.28 32.89
N VAL A 47 -6.42 -31.71 34.04
CA VAL A 47 -5.90 -30.80 35.07
C VAL A 47 -4.60 -30.20 34.54
N GLU A 48 -4.72 -29.19 33.67
CA GLU A 48 -3.63 -28.29 33.34
C GLU A 48 -3.17 -27.66 34.67
N SER A 49 -1.90 -27.84 35.03
CA SER A 49 -1.41 -27.31 36.29
C SER A 49 -1.63 -25.80 36.34
N GLU A 50 -1.94 -25.25 37.52
CA GLU A 50 -2.12 -23.80 37.71
C GLU A 50 -0.94 -22.98 37.15
N SER A 51 0.27 -23.55 37.23
CA SER A 51 1.50 -23.03 36.61
C SER A 51 1.43 -22.97 35.07
N GLU A 52 0.87 -23.96 34.40
CA GLU A 52 0.75 -23.98 32.93
C GLU A 52 -0.34 -23.02 32.45
N PHE A 53 -1.43 -22.90 33.21
CA PHE A 53 -2.51 -21.95 32.94
C PHE A 53 -2.03 -20.50 33.01
N ILE A 54 -1.36 -20.11 34.11
CA ILE A 54 -0.81 -18.76 34.29
C ILE A 54 0.21 -18.42 33.19
N LYS A 55 1.07 -19.40 32.82
CA LYS A 55 2.04 -19.21 31.75
C LYS A 55 1.38 -18.95 30.40
N ARG A 56 0.35 -19.73 30.03
CA ARG A 56 -0.42 -19.52 28.80
C ARG A 56 -1.10 -18.15 28.78
N GLN A 57 -1.72 -17.75 29.89
CA GLN A 57 -2.37 -16.44 29.98
C GLN A 57 -1.37 -15.29 29.77
N THR A 58 -0.19 -15.38 30.40
CA THR A 58 0.89 -14.39 30.24
C THR A 58 1.38 -14.32 28.79
N GLU A 59 1.53 -15.47 28.11
CA GLU A 59 1.91 -15.54 26.69
C GLU A 59 0.83 -14.93 25.77
N GLN A 60 -0.46 -15.15 26.07
CA GLN A 60 -1.57 -14.56 25.34
C GLN A 60 -1.62 -13.03 25.49
N GLU A 61 -1.49 -12.51 26.72
CA GLU A 61 -1.46 -11.07 26.97
C GLU A 61 -0.29 -10.39 26.24
N LYS A 62 0.89 -11.02 26.25
CA LYS A 62 2.05 -10.54 25.51
C LYS A 62 1.78 -10.48 24.01
N LEU A 63 1.25 -11.55 23.42
CA LEU A 63 0.92 -11.60 22.00
C LEU A 63 -0.11 -10.53 21.61
N PHE A 64 -1.12 -10.31 22.45
CA PHE A 64 -2.11 -9.28 22.19
C PHE A 64 -1.50 -7.87 22.18
N LYS A 65 -0.58 -7.60 23.12
CA LYS A 65 0.17 -6.34 23.14
C LYS A 65 1.04 -6.18 21.89
N ASP A 66 1.81 -7.20 21.53
CA ASP A 66 2.68 -7.18 20.34
C ASP A 66 1.87 -6.97 19.05
N PHE A 67 0.66 -7.55 18.97
CA PHE A 67 -0.29 -7.32 17.88
C PHE A 67 -0.78 -5.87 17.83
N CYS A 68 -1.16 -5.28 18.97
CA CYS A 68 -1.61 -3.89 19.02
C CYS A 68 -0.50 -2.92 18.56
N GLU A 69 0.73 -3.13 19.03
CA GLU A 69 1.88 -2.34 18.59
C GLU A 69 2.18 -2.51 17.09
N TRP A 70 2.08 -3.74 16.58
CA TRP A 70 2.22 -3.99 15.15
C TRP A 70 1.14 -3.26 14.34
N ARG A 71 -0.11 -3.29 14.82
CA ARG A 71 -1.24 -2.63 14.15
C ARG A 71 -0.99 -1.13 13.98
N GLU A 72 -0.62 -0.44 15.05
CA GLU A 72 -0.31 1.00 14.99
C GLU A 72 0.83 1.30 14.01
N LYS A 73 1.90 0.49 14.03
CA LYS A 73 3.01 0.60 13.09
C LYS A 73 2.56 0.36 11.64
N SER A 74 1.63 -0.56 11.44
CA SER A 74 1.08 -0.89 10.12
C SER A 74 0.19 0.23 9.57
N GLU A 75 -0.77 0.73 10.35
CA GLU A 75 -1.66 1.81 9.93
C GLU A 75 -0.84 3.04 9.52
N LYS A 76 0.16 3.41 10.33
CA LYS A 76 1.06 4.51 10.00
C LYS A 76 1.87 4.26 8.72
N ALA A 77 2.47 3.08 8.56
CA ALA A 77 3.26 2.77 7.38
C ALA A 77 2.41 2.72 6.10
N PHE A 78 1.16 2.26 6.22
CA PHE A 78 0.18 2.27 5.15
C PHE A 78 -0.20 3.68 4.74
N ASP A 79 -0.58 4.53 5.70
CA ASP A 79 -1.02 5.90 5.44
C ASP A 79 0.07 6.72 4.76
N GLU A 80 1.31 6.60 5.26
CA GLU A 80 2.48 7.23 4.64
C GLU A 80 2.68 6.78 3.18
N LEU A 81 2.58 5.47 2.92
CA LEU A 81 2.76 4.92 1.58
C LEU A 81 1.63 5.34 0.63
N PHE A 82 0.38 5.28 1.10
CA PHE A 82 -0.80 5.61 0.35
C PHE A 82 -0.81 7.09 -0.07
N GLU A 83 -0.46 7.99 0.85
CA GLU A 83 -0.39 9.42 0.56
C GLU A 83 0.68 9.73 -0.48
N LYS A 84 1.82 9.03 -0.49
CA LYS A 84 2.84 9.19 -1.54
C LYS A 84 2.36 8.76 -2.92
N TYR A 85 1.62 7.65 -3.00
CA TYR A 85 1.00 7.24 -4.26
C TYR A 85 -0.05 8.25 -4.74
N ARG A 86 -0.89 8.75 -3.83
CA ARG A 86 -1.87 9.80 -4.17
C ARG A 86 -1.18 11.05 -4.73
N GLN A 87 -0.10 11.51 -4.10
CA GLN A 87 0.68 12.65 -4.58
C GLN A 87 1.25 12.38 -5.98
N ARG A 88 1.85 11.20 -6.19
CA ARG A 88 2.40 10.79 -7.49
C ARG A 88 1.33 10.83 -8.59
N ASP A 89 0.15 10.26 -8.31
CA ASP A 89 -0.95 10.20 -9.27
C ASP A 89 -1.47 11.62 -9.60
N GLY A 90 -1.48 12.53 -8.62
CA GLY A 90 -1.77 13.95 -8.82
C GLY A 90 -0.76 14.65 -9.74
N VAL A 91 0.54 14.37 -9.56
CA VAL A 91 1.61 14.88 -10.45
C VAL A 91 1.46 14.32 -11.86
N GLU A 92 1.15 13.03 -12.00
CA GLU A 92 0.96 12.37 -13.29
C GLU A 92 -0.25 12.94 -14.06
N SER A 93 -1.37 13.17 -13.36
CA SER A 93 -2.53 13.87 -13.92
C SER A 93 -2.16 15.26 -14.43
N THR A 94 -1.39 16.02 -13.64
CA THR A 94 -0.91 17.35 -14.01
C THR A 94 -0.02 17.32 -15.26
N LEU A 95 0.93 16.37 -15.33
CA LEU A 95 1.79 16.16 -16.48
C LEU A 95 0.99 15.84 -17.75
N LEU A 96 -0.05 15.01 -17.63
CA LEU A 96 -0.94 14.66 -18.74
C LEU A 96 -1.70 15.89 -19.25
N GLN A 97 -2.19 16.73 -18.35
CA GLN A 97 -2.87 17.98 -18.71
C GLN A 97 -1.93 18.97 -19.41
N LEU A 98 -0.72 19.18 -18.86
CA LEU A 98 0.30 20.03 -19.48
C LEU A 98 0.67 19.54 -20.87
N SER A 99 0.86 18.23 -21.05
CA SER A 99 1.15 17.64 -22.37
C SER A 99 0.04 17.93 -23.38
N LYS A 100 -1.24 17.84 -22.98
CA LYS A 100 -2.38 18.19 -23.84
C LYS A 100 -2.37 19.68 -24.22
N MET A 101 -2.06 20.56 -23.26
CA MET A 101 -2.00 22.00 -23.49
C MET A 101 -0.85 22.39 -24.43
N VAL A 102 0.34 21.83 -24.22
CA VAL A 102 1.50 22.03 -25.10
C VAL A 102 1.17 21.62 -26.53
N LYS A 103 0.63 20.41 -26.74
CA LYS A 103 0.20 19.95 -28.08
C LYS A 103 -0.82 20.87 -28.73
N LYS A 104 -1.74 21.45 -27.95
CA LYS A 104 -2.72 22.42 -28.47
C LYS A 104 -2.05 23.73 -28.87
N LYS A 105 -1.09 24.22 -28.09
CA LYS A 105 -0.32 25.43 -28.41
C LYS A 105 0.60 25.23 -29.61
N GLU A 106 1.29 24.10 -29.70
CA GLU A 106 2.11 23.74 -30.87
C GLU A 106 1.30 23.73 -32.16
N LYS A 107 0.11 23.11 -32.16
CA LYS A 107 -0.81 23.15 -33.30
C LYS A 107 -1.29 24.57 -33.63
N LYS A 108 -1.49 25.42 -32.62
CA LYS A 108 -1.87 26.83 -32.83
C LYS A 108 -0.71 27.60 -33.46
N LEU A 109 0.51 27.36 -32.98
CA LEU A 109 1.74 27.96 -33.50
C LEU A 109 1.93 27.59 -34.97
N GLU A 110 1.88 26.30 -35.30
CA GLU A 110 2.05 25.82 -36.68
C GLU A 110 1.04 26.46 -37.65
N ARG A 111 -0.23 26.58 -37.22
CA ARG A 111 -1.27 27.24 -38.03
C ARG A 111 -0.99 28.72 -38.24
N ARG A 112 -0.54 29.43 -37.21
CA ARG A 112 -0.22 30.87 -37.27
C ARG A 112 1.01 31.10 -38.18
N GLU A 113 2.07 30.31 -38.01
CA GLU A 113 3.27 30.39 -38.86
C GLU A 113 2.95 30.12 -40.34
N LYS A 114 2.05 29.18 -40.65
CA LYS A 114 1.58 28.92 -42.03
C LYS A 114 0.73 30.03 -42.62
N THR A 115 -0.01 30.77 -41.80
CA THR A 115 -0.95 31.80 -42.25
C THR A 115 -0.24 33.14 -42.51
N PHE A 116 0.88 33.41 -41.83
CA PHE A 116 1.57 34.70 -41.88
C PHE A 116 2.87 34.63 -42.68
N ALA A 117 2.78 34.39 -43.99
CA ALA A 117 3.95 34.39 -44.89
C ALA A 117 4.64 35.77 -44.98
N GLU A 118 3.91 36.86 -44.76
CA GLU A 118 4.39 38.25 -44.71
C GLU A 118 4.04 38.86 -43.33
N MET A 119 4.82 38.52 -42.30
CA MET A 119 4.49 38.88 -40.91
C MET A 119 4.56 40.39 -40.65
N ALA A 120 3.40 41.01 -40.35
CA ALA A 120 3.33 42.30 -39.68
C ALA A 120 3.83 42.20 -38.22
N ASP A 121 4.35 43.27 -37.63
CA ASP A 121 4.98 43.23 -36.29
C ASP A 121 4.06 42.66 -35.20
N GLY A 122 2.76 42.95 -35.23
CA GLY A 122 1.79 42.38 -34.29
C GLY A 122 1.67 40.85 -34.38
N GLN A 123 1.82 40.26 -35.57
CA GLN A 123 1.77 38.82 -35.78
C GLN A 123 3.07 38.13 -35.33
N ARG A 124 4.22 38.81 -35.46
CA ARG A 124 5.50 38.34 -34.90
C ARG A 124 5.44 38.25 -33.38
N MET A 125 4.84 39.26 -32.75
CA MET A 125 4.66 39.32 -31.30
C MET A 125 3.76 38.18 -30.80
N GLU A 126 2.61 37.93 -31.44
CA GLU A 126 1.75 36.80 -31.09
C GLU A 126 2.46 35.43 -31.22
N ILE A 127 3.28 35.23 -32.26
CA ILE A 127 4.05 34.00 -32.45
C ILE A 127 5.11 33.85 -31.35
N ALA A 128 5.79 34.93 -30.99
CA ALA A 128 6.78 34.94 -29.91
C ALA A 128 6.15 34.57 -28.56
N GLU A 129 5.00 35.17 -28.23
CA GLU A 129 4.25 34.85 -27.01
C GLU A 129 3.85 33.37 -26.93
N ILE A 130 3.38 32.78 -28.05
CA ILE A 130 3.04 31.36 -28.08
C ILE A 130 4.28 30.48 -27.87
N LYS A 131 5.43 30.87 -28.44
CA LYS A 131 6.71 30.16 -28.25
C LYS A 131 7.16 30.23 -26.80
N ASP A 132 7.08 31.40 -26.18
CA ASP A 132 7.43 31.60 -24.77
C ASP A 132 6.51 30.81 -23.84
N ASP A 133 5.21 30.78 -24.11
CA ASP A 133 4.26 29.94 -23.37
C ASP A 133 4.60 28.45 -23.45
N ILE A 134 4.93 27.94 -24.64
CA ILE A 134 5.33 26.54 -24.84
C ILE A 134 6.61 26.25 -24.06
N LYS A 135 7.60 27.15 -24.12
CA LYS A 135 8.87 27.03 -23.39
C LYS A 135 8.64 26.97 -21.89
N MET A 136 7.86 27.90 -21.34
CA MET A 136 7.51 27.94 -19.91
C MET A 136 6.78 26.66 -19.48
N MET A 137 5.81 26.19 -20.27
CA MET A 137 5.14 24.91 -19.98
C MET A 137 6.10 23.73 -19.99
N GLY A 138 7.08 23.72 -20.91
CA GLY A 138 8.14 22.71 -20.94
C GLY A 138 9.02 22.72 -19.68
N GLU A 139 9.35 23.90 -19.16
CA GLU A 139 10.11 24.05 -17.91
C GLU A 139 9.29 23.53 -16.70
N ILE A 140 8.01 23.87 -16.62
CA ILE A 140 7.10 23.35 -15.59
C ILE A 140 7.01 21.81 -15.67
N MET A 141 6.90 21.25 -16.88
CA MET A 141 6.88 19.80 -17.07
C MET A 141 8.15 19.12 -16.55
N LYS A 142 9.34 19.71 -16.78
CA LYS A 142 10.60 19.18 -16.24
C LYS A 142 10.59 19.15 -14.71
N VAL A 143 10.15 20.24 -14.07
CA VAL A 143 10.02 20.30 -12.61
C VAL A 143 9.07 19.22 -12.10
N LYS A 144 7.89 19.06 -12.72
CA LYS A 144 6.92 18.02 -12.35
C LYS A 144 7.44 16.61 -12.58
N GLN A 145 8.26 16.37 -13.61
CA GLN A 145 8.90 15.08 -13.81
C GLN A 145 9.92 14.77 -12.71
N SER A 146 10.69 15.76 -12.27
CA SER A 146 11.61 15.60 -11.13
C SER A 146 10.85 15.30 -9.83
N GLU A 147 9.75 16.01 -9.56
CA GLU A 147 8.86 15.76 -8.42
C GLU A 147 8.29 14.33 -8.44
N LYS A 148 7.82 13.86 -9.61
CA LYS A 148 7.38 12.46 -9.78
C LYS A 148 8.51 11.48 -9.44
N GLY A 149 9.72 11.74 -9.92
CA GLY A 149 10.89 10.90 -9.66
C GLY A 149 11.25 10.81 -8.16
N GLN A 150 11.11 11.91 -7.42
CA GLN A 150 11.30 11.92 -5.97
C GLN A 150 10.22 11.10 -5.25
N LEU A 151 8.95 11.31 -5.60
CA LEU A 151 7.83 10.55 -5.04
C LEU A 151 7.96 9.04 -5.30
N ASP A 152 8.42 8.65 -6.49
CA ASP A 152 8.68 7.24 -6.82
C ASP A 152 9.79 6.63 -5.95
N GLN A 153 10.83 7.41 -5.62
CA GLN A 153 11.90 6.95 -4.73
C GLN A 153 11.40 6.80 -3.28
N GLU A 154 10.66 7.78 -2.78
CA GLU A 154 10.07 7.74 -1.44
C GLU A 154 9.09 6.57 -1.30
N ALA A 155 8.20 6.38 -2.27
CA ALA A 155 7.27 5.25 -2.30
C ALA A 155 7.99 3.89 -2.30
N LYS A 156 9.13 3.77 -2.99
CA LYS A 156 9.96 2.55 -2.96
C LYS A 156 10.54 2.26 -1.58
N VAL A 157 10.99 3.29 -0.86
CA VAL A 157 11.50 3.15 0.51
C VAL A 157 10.37 2.72 1.45
N LEU A 158 9.23 3.41 1.40
CA LEU A 158 8.06 3.09 2.21
C LEU A 158 7.50 1.70 1.90
N ARG A 159 7.57 1.25 0.64
CA ARG A 159 7.20 -0.11 0.26
C ARG A 159 8.08 -1.17 0.92
N LYS A 160 9.39 -0.92 1.08
CA LYS A 160 10.26 -1.84 1.82
C LYS A 160 9.84 -1.90 3.28
N ARG A 161 9.63 -0.74 3.91
CA ARG A 161 9.11 -0.66 5.29
C ARG A 161 7.78 -1.40 5.45
N TRP A 162 6.86 -1.25 4.50
CA TRP A 162 5.59 -1.98 4.49
C TRP A 162 5.79 -3.50 4.42
N LYS A 163 6.72 -3.98 3.58
CA LYS A 163 7.06 -5.41 3.54
C LYS A 163 7.62 -5.92 4.86
N ASP A 164 8.42 -5.13 5.56
CA ASP A 164 8.96 -5.52 6.87
C ASP A 164 7.85 -5.60 7.92
N VAL A 165 6.89 -4.68 7.88
CA VAL A 165 5.66 -4.75 8.70
C VAL A 165 4.88 -6.03 8.39
N CYS A 166 4.68 -6.39 7.12
CA CYS A 166 4.00 -7.62 6.73
C CYS A 166 4.75 -8.87 7.19
N ARG A 167 6.09 -8.86 7.21
CA ARG A 167 6.87 -9.97 7.76
C ARG A 167 6.67 -10.13 9.27
N HIS A 168 6.54 -9.02 9.99
CA HIS A 168 6.23 -9.06 11.42
C HIS A 168 4.82 -9.64 11.67
N GLN A 169 3.86 -9.32 10.78
CA GLN A 169 2.52 -9.92 10.81
C GLN A 169 2.57 -11.45 10.74
N ASN A 170 3.31 -12.00 9.79
CA ASN A 170 3.41 -13.46 9.63
C ASN A 170 3.99 -14.13 10.87
N LYS A 171 4.98 -13.51 11.51
CA LYS A 171 5.54 -14.01 12.78
C LYS A 171 4.50 -14.01 13.89
N LEU A 172 3.72 -12.93 14.02
CA LEU A 172 2.63 -12.87 14.99
C LEU A 172 1.56 -13.94 14.72
N GLU A 173 1.25 -14.24 13.46
CA GLU A 173 0.33 -15.33 13.10
C GLU A 173 0.89 -16.71 13.45
N GLU A 174 2.18 -16.96 13.20
CA GLU A 174 2.87 -18.19 13.58
C GLU A 174 2.90 -18.37 15.11
N GLU A 175 3.27 -17.32 15.86
CA GLU A 175 3.30 -17.35 17.32
C GLU A 175 1.89 -17.54 17.90
N LEU A 176 0.88 -16.87 17.34
CA LEU A 176 -0.51 -17.06 17.72
C LEU A 176 -0.94 -18.52 17.51
N ASN A 177 -0.62 -19.12 16.35
CA ASN A 177 -0.96 -20.51 16.12
C ASN A 177 -0.24 -21.43 17.11
N SER A 178 1.01 -21.15 17.48
CA SER A 178 1.75 -21.95 18.48
C SER A 178 1.16 -21.89 19.89
N VAL A 179 0.60 -20.75 20.32
CA VAL A 179 0.02 -20.59 21.65
C VAL A 179 -1.36 -21.25 21.75
N TYR A 180 -2.15 -21.18 20.69
CA TYR A 180 -3.52 -21.71 20.68
C TYR A 180 -3.62 -23.16 20.15
N GLU A 181 -2.64 -23.66 19.41
CA GLU A 181 -2.55 -25.06 19.00
C GLU A 181 -1.51 -25.80 19.86
N LYS A 182 -1.90 -26.34 21.03
CA LYS A 182 -1.05 -27.32 21.74
C LYS A 182 -1.06 -28.67 20.99
N PRO A 183 0.05 -29.44 21.04
CA PRO A 183 0.23 -30.63 20.23
C PRO A 183 -0.82 -31.68 20.58
N LYS A 184 -1.46 -32.27 19.57
CA LYS A 184 -2.09 -33.58 19.70
C LYS A 184 -1.00 -34.56 20.15
N ARG A 185 -0.81 -34.75 21.45
CA ARG A 185 0.03 -35.84 21.95
C ARG A 185 -0.66 -37.12 21.53
N SER A 186 0.02 -37.87 20.68
CA SER A 186 -0.36 -39.22 20.29
C SER A 186 -0.41 -40.11 21.52
N GLU A 187 -1.59 -40.28 22.11
CA GLU A 187 -1.88 -41.44 22.96
C GLU A 187 -1.95 -42.70 22.08
N LYS A 188 -0.79 -43.30 21.86
CA LYS A 188 -0.58 -44.70 21.44
C LYS A 188 0.82 -45.06 21.91
N ASN A 189 1.11 -46.03 22.78
CA ASN A 189 0.35 -47.05 23.48
C ASN A 189 1.11 -47.26 24.81
N ALA A 190 0.40 -47.30 25.94
CA ALA A 190 0.90 -47.85 27.20
C ALA A 190 -0.07 -48.94 27.64
N ASP A 191 -0.23 -49.96 26.81
CA ASP A 191 -0.96 -51.18 27.17
C ASP A 191 -0.55 -52.29 26.19
N GLU A 192 0.66 -52.84 26.38
CA GLU A 192 1.05 -54.17 25.89
C GLU A 192 2.47 -54.46 26.42
N ASN A 193 2.58 -54.83 27.69
CA ASN A 193 3.49 -55.87 28.20
C ASN A 193 3.40 -55.94 29.73
N ALA A 194 2.24 -56.39 30.20
CA ALA A 194 2.10 -57.02 31.49
C ALA A 194 1.24 -58.28 31.31
N LYS A 195 1.85 -59.33 30.75
CA LYS A 195 1.40 -60.72 30.90
C LYS A 195 2.62 -61.63 30.91
#